data_AF-A0A1Y1Y0U5-F1
#
_entry.id   AF-A0A1Y1Y0U5-F1
#
_cell.length_a   1.000
_cell.length_b   1.000
_cell.length_c   1.000
_cell.angle_alpha   90.00
_cell.angle_beta   90.00
_cell.angle_gamma   90.00
#
_symmetry.space_group_name_H-M   'P 1'
#
loop_
_entity.id
_entity.type
_entity.pdbx_description
1 polymer ?
#
loop_
_entity_poly.entity_id
_entity_poly.type
_entity_poly.pdbx_seq_one_letter_code
_entity_poly.pdbx_strand_id
1 'polypeptide(L)'
;MESLIIKKLLNKLTLSQYFQKAPHYHQYILTALVQAELLLAFMTSLCNDRNEYHELLCSLEDTTTQMSPSRRTELWPLPDDLLKSIKETTATALDFIQDTYLHSLPQWRKQTFEVNCIKHESMVTGSHISNKETEQTVFACVLWMSKSANATETVKHLRSVMRCTREVAFQKVDTALAEGRVVIELSTDIERLVRVGNSLSDCGLHITIRSGRDTFREEVAGLLLKWLQELCSRHLDQREPTIAQIVCGQLLSTWRGSAEVDRLLGLSSRTNGGYLQLDLLLLHRCCLSQEANAYLRRFYSSAFANYPARKTILGNENESIHMLEVLHTKTFEASRFATLCLKLTGKPITCMLAAFNQLDHEYDFVTLTLGALRSHAIGPQSE
;
A
#
# COMPACT_ATOMS: atom_id res chain seq x y z
N MET A 1 0.50 14.03 -26.70
CA MET A 1 0.84 13.40 -25.40
C MET A 1 2.02 12.44 -25.57
N GLU A 2 2.00 11.55 -26.57
CA GLU A 2 3.09 10.59 -26.88
C GLU A 2 4.48 11.22 -27.06
N SER A 3 4.61 12.39 -27.71
CA SER A 3 5.92 13.05 -27.90
C SER A 3 6.59 13.52 -26.60
N LEU A 4 5.81 13.95 -25.60
CA LEU A 4 6.34 14.36 -24.29
C LEU A 4 6.70 13.12 -23.43
N ILE A 5 5.96 12.03 -23.62
CA ILE A 5 6.15 10.73 -22.96
C ILE A 5 7.40 10.04 -23.49
N ILE A 6 7.61 9.98 -24.81
CA ILE A 6 8.83 9.47 -25.42
C ILE A 6 10.05 10.26 -24.92
N LYS A 7 9.95 11.59 -24.82
CA LYS A 7 11.00 12.43 -24.22
C LYS A 7 11.28 12.12 -22.74
N LYS A 8 10.29 11.65 -21.97
CA LYS A 8 10.45 11.26 -20.56
C LYS A 8 11.02 9.87 -20.39
N LEU A 9 10.60 8.90 -21.21
CA LEU A 9 11.21 7.57 -21.27
C LEU A 9 12.68 7.65 -21.68
N LEU A 10 13.05 8.63 -22.52
CA LEU A 10 14.44 8.92 -22.88
C LEU A 10 15.23 9.62 -21.77
N ASN A 11 14.59 10.46 -20.98
CA ASN A 11 15.19 11.11 -19.81
C ASN A 11 15.02 10.19 -18.60
N LYS A 12 15.88 9.19 -18.44
CA LYS A 12 15.87 8.26 -17.30
C LYS A 12 15.71 8.98 -15.94
N LEU A 13 14.48 9.14 -15.47
CA LEU A 13 14.18 9.86 -14.23
C LEU A 13 14.40 8.92 -13.04
N THR A 14 14.90 9.45 -11.94
CA THR A 14 14.85 8.73 -10.66
C THR A 14 13.40 8.70 -10.14
N LEU A 15 13.08 7.75 -9.26
CA LEU A 15 11.76 7.63 -8.64
C LEU A 15 11.33 8.92 -7.92
N SER A 16 12.25 9.56 -7.20
CA SER A 16 11.99 10.83 -6.53
C SER A 16 11.68 11.95 -7.52
N GLN A 17 12.46 12.06 -8.60
CA GLN A 17 12.20 13.03 -9.68
C GLN A 17 10.88 12.75 -10.38
N TYR A 18 10.51 11.48 -10.54
CA TYR A 18 9.24 11.09 -11.10
C TYR A 18 8.09 11.59 -10.22
N PHE A 19 8.09 11.29 -8.92
CA PHE A 19 7.02 11.73 -8.01
C PHE A 19 6.89 13.26 -7.90
N GLN A 20 7.98 14.01 -8.04
CA GLN A 20 7.92 15.48 -8.08
C GLN A 20 7.29 16.03 -9.37
N LYS A 21 7.43 15.31 -10.49
CA LYS A 21 6.98 15.77 -11.81
C LYS A 21 5.60 15.22 -12.17
N ALA A 22 5.33 13.97 -11.81
CA ALA A 22 4.16 13.18 -12.22
C ALA A 22 2.77 13.77 -11.92
N PRO A 23 2.53 14.50 -10.80
CA PRO A 23 1.18 14.94 -10.43
C PRO A 23 0.45 15.78 -11.50
N HIS A 24 1.19 16.42 -12.41
CA HIS A 24 0.65 17.27 -13.46
C HIS A 24 0.48 16.59 -14.82
N TYR A 25 0.94 15.34 -15.00
CA TYR A 25 1.04 14.71 -16.32
C TYR A 25 0.11 13.54 -16.53
N HIS A 26 -0.32 12.89 -15.47
CA HIS A 26 -1.18 11.72 -15.59
C HIS A 26 -2.61 12.18 -15.40
N GLN A 27 -3.47 11.84 -16.36
CA GLN A 27 -4.90 11.93 -16.22
C GLN A 27 -5.35 10.84 -15.22
N TYR A 28 -4.96 10.98 -13.96
CA TYR A 28 -5.42 10.31 -12.74
C TYR A 28 -5.73 8.79 -12.76
N ILE A 29 -5.33 8.06 -13.80
CA ILE A 29 -5.46 6.60 -13.95
C ILE A 29 -4.09 6.02 -14.19
N LEU A 30 -3.77 4.95 -13.48
CA LEU A 30 -2.59 4.16 -13.73
C LEU A 30 -2.76 3.30 -15.00
N THR A 31 -2.45 3.87 -16.16
CA THR A 31 -2.42 3.12 -17.43
C THR A 31 -1.17 2.23 -17.52
N ALA A 32 -1.19 1.20 -18.37
CA ALA A 32 -0.04 0.31 -18.60
C ALA A 32 1.24 1.08 -18.99
N LEU A 33 1.10 2.16 -19.76
CA LEU A 33 2.21 3.04 -20.12
C LEU A 33 2.80 3.75 -18.89
N VAL A 34 1.96 4.26 -18.01
CA VAL A 34 2.38 4.92 -16.77
C VAL A 34 3.01 3.93 -15.79
N GLN A 35 2.51 2.70 -15.74
CA GLN A 35 3.15 1.62 -14.99
C GLN A 35 4.57 1.33 -15.50
N ALA A 36 4.75 1.28 -16.83
CA ALA A 36 6.07 1.08 -17.42
C ALA A 36 7.03 2.25 -17.14
N GLU A 37 6.55 3.50 -17.21
CA GLU A 37 7.34 4.69 -16.82
C GLU A 37 7.77 4.64 -15.35
N LEU A 38 6.84 4.30 -14.45
CA LEU A 38 7.13 4.15 -13.02
C LEU A 38 8.14 3.03 -12.77
N LEU A 39 8.01 1.90 -13.46
CA LEU A 39 8.93 0.77 -13.31
C LEU A 39 10.33 1.16 -13.77
N LEU A 40 10.43 1.86 -14.90
CA LEU A 40 11.70 2.38 -15.40
C LEU A 40 12.31 3.37 -14.41
N ALA A 41 11.52 4.27 -13.83
CA ALA A 41 12.00 5.23 -12.83
C ALA A 41 12.45 4.53 -11.55
N PHE A 42 11.70 3.51 -11.10
CA PHE A 42 12.06 2.67 -9.97
C PHE A 42 13.39 1.96 -10.21
N MET A 43 13.54 1.28 -11.35
CA MET A 43 14.78 0.57 -11.71
C MET A 43 15.96 1.51 -11.93
N THR A 44 15.74 2.67 -12.55
CA THR A 44 16.78 3.71 -12.72
C THR A 44 17.28 4.18 -11.35
N SER A 45 16.36 4.43 -10.42
CA SER A 45 16.68 4.76 -9.03
C SER A 45 17.40 3.63 -8.30
N LEU A 46 16.92 2.38 -8.45
CA LEU A 46 17.49 1.23 -7.77
C LEU A 46 18.93 0.95 -8.23
N CYS A 47 19.18 1.10 -9.52
CA CYS A 47 20.46 0.83 -10.18
C CYS A 47 21.36 2.05 -10.32
N ASN A 48 21.07 3.18 -9.67
CA ASN A 48 21.84 4.43 -9.79
C ASN A 48 22.13 4.83 -11.26
N ASP A 49 21.15 4.61 -12.15
CA ASP A 49 21.25 4.78 -13.60
C ASP A 49 22.38 3.98 -14.31
N ARG A 50 22.84 2.88 -13.71
CA ARG A 50 23.87 2.02 -14.28
C ARG A 50 23.31 0.71 -14.83
N ASN A 51 23.54 0.46 -16.11
CA ASN A 51 23.10 -0.78 -16.77
C ASN A 51 23.77 -2.02 -16.17
N GLU A 52 25.02 -1.91 -15.71
CA GLU A 52 25.76 -2.99 -15.04
C GLU A 52 25.05 -3.51 -13.78
N TYR A 53 24.37 -2.62 -13.04
CA TYR A 53 23.59 -3.03 -11.86
C TYR A 53 22.25 -3.66 -12.24
N HIS A 54 21.66 -3.25 -13.37
CA HIS A 54 20.48 -3.92 -13.90
C HIS A 54 20.80 -5.38 -14.28
N GLU A 55 21.89 -5.60 -15.00
CA GLU A 55 22.37 -6.96 -15.31
C GLU A 55 22.69 -7.75 -14.05
N LEU A 56 23.35 -7.15 -13.05
CA LEU A 56 23.63 -7.81 -11.78
C LEU A 56 22.37 -8.25 -11.04
N LEU A 57 21.30 -7.44 -11.07
CA LEU A 57 20.03 -7.75 -10.39
C LEU A 57 19.16 -8.75 -11.17
N CYS A 58 19.31 -8.84 -12.49
CA CYS A 58 18.53 -9.73 -13.37
C CYS A 58 19.22 -11.07 -13.66
N SER A 59 20.55 -11.11 -13.82
CA SER A 59 21.32 -12.29 -14.27
C SER A 59 21.37 -13.46 -13.27
N LEU A 60 20.81 -13.29 -12.07
CA LEU A 60 20.87 -14.29 -10.99
C LEU A 60 19.60 -15.14 -10.88
N GLU A 61 18.58 -14.88 -11.70
CA GLU A 61 17.38 -15.74 -11.80
C GLU A 61 17.69 -17.07 -12.56
N ASP A 62 18.66 -17.08 -13.48
CA ASP A 62 18.94 -18.23 -14.36
C ASP A 62 19.95 -19.26 -13.81
N THR A 63 20.76 -18.93 -12.80
CA THR A 63 21.87 -19.80 -12.37
C THR A 63 21.45 -20.87 -11.34
N THR A 64 20.24 -20.80 -10.78
CA THR A 64 19.76 -21.74 -9.74
C THR A 64 19.47 -23.14 -10.26
N THR A 65 19.41 -23.35 -11.59
CA THR A 65 19.13 -24.68 -12.17
C THR A 65 20.40 -25.50 -12.45
N GLN A 66 21.61 -24.92 -12.39
CA GLN A 66 22.86 -25.64 -12.76
C GLN A 66 24.09 -25.30 -11.89
N MET A 67 24.01 -25.38 -10.56
CA MET A 67 25.22 -25.32 -9.72
C MET A 67 25.31 -26.48 -8.73
N SER A 68 26.42 -27.22 -8.82
CA SER A 68 26.81 -28.30 -7.92
C SER A 68 27.02 -27.81 -6.47
N PRO A 69 26.81 -28.67 -5.44
CA PRO A 69 26.79 -28.27 -4.02
C PRO A 69 28.12 -27.75 -3.45
N SER A 70 29.21 -27.76 -4.23
CA SER A 70 30.58 -27.58 -3.79
C SER A 70 31.14 -26.14 -3.86
N ARG A 71 30.33 -25.12 -4.22
CA ARG A 71 30.73 -23.69 -4.19
C ARG A 71 29.83 -22.85 -3.27
N ARG A 72 29.71 -23.22 -2.00
CA ARG A 72 29.05 -22.39 -0.97
C ARG A 72 30.09 -21.78 -0.04
N THR A 73 30.83 -20.73 -0.41
CA THR A 73 31.64 -20.03 0.63
C THR A 73 32.15 -18.62 0.35
N GLU A 74 31.82 -17.94 -0.74
CA GLU A 74 32.21 -16.53 -0.88
C GLU A 74 30.99 -15.64 -1.03
N LEU A 75 30.63 -14.99 0.07
CA LEU A 75 29.69 -13.89 0.08
C LEU A 75 30.38 -12.69 -0.57
N TRP A 76 29.84 -12.22 -1.69
CA TRP A 76 30.40 -11.03 -2.34
C TRP A 76 29.63 -9.78 -1.91
N PRO A 77 30.29 -8.73 -1.40
CA PRO A 77 29.60 -7.51 -1.02
C PRO A 77 29.01 -6.80 -2.25
N LEU A 78 27.90 -6.10 -2.05
CA LEU A 78 27.36 -5.19 -3.05
C LEU A 78 28.23 -3.92 -3.13
N PRO A 79 28.41 -3.30 -4.31
CA PRO A 79 29.04 -1.99 -4.42
C PRO A 79 28.36 -0.96 -3.51
N ASP A 80 29.15 -0.11 -2.84
CA ASP A 80 28.62 0.84 -1.84
C ASP A 80 27.61 1.83 -2.42
N ASP A 81 27.81 2.26 -3.66
CA ASP A 81 26.90 3.17 -4.35
C ASP A 81 25.60 2.46 -4.75
N LEU A 82 25.65 1.20 -5.19
CA LEU A 82 24.46 0.37 -5.40
C LEU A 82 23.70 0.15 -4.09
N LEU A 83 24.41 -0.21 -3.00
CA LEU A 83 23.82 -0.39 -1.67
C LEU A 83 23.11 0.88 -1.20
N LYS A 84 23.73 2.04 -1.39
CA LYS A 84 23.15 3.35 -1.10
C LYS A 84 21.90 3.59 -1.95
N SER A 85 21.98 3.32 -3.26
CA SER A 85 20.86 3.50 -4.20
C SER A 85 19.66 2.64 -3.84
N ILE A 86 19.87 1.38 -3.45
CA ILE A 86 18.81 0.47 -3.01
C ILE A 86 18.16 1.00 -1.72
N LYS A 87 18.96 1.45 -0.74
CA LYS A 87 18.46 2.03 0.50
C LYS A 87 17.60 3.27 0.25
N GLU A 88 18.11 4.22 -0.53
CA GLU A 88 17.42 5.49 -0.83
C GLU A 88 16.14 5.26 -1.65
N THR A 89 16.18 4.35 -2.61
CA THR A 89 15.01 3.99 -3.44
C THR A 89 13.95 3.30 -2.62
N THR A 90 14.34 2.35 -1.77
CA THR A 90 13.41 1.64 -0.87
C THR A 90 12.79 2.61 0.12
N ALA A 91 13.57 3.51 0.73
CA ALA A 91 13.07 4.53 1.63
C ALA A 91 12.06 5.45 0.94
N THR A 92 12.38 5.90 -0.28
CA THR A 92 11.47 6.75 -1.09
C THR A 92 10.16 6.04 -1.43
N ALA A 93 10.23 4.76 -1.80
CA ALA A 93 9.04 3.96 -2.12
C ALA A 93 8.16 3.74 -0.88
N LEU A 94 8.77 3.37 0.25
CA LEU A 94 8.05 3.19 1.51
C LEU A 94 7.45 4.50 2.01
N ASP A 95 8.17 5.62 1.98
CA ASP A 95 7.64 6.93 2.36
C ASP A 95 6.40 7.28 1.51
N PHE A 96 6.45 7.07 0.18
CA PHE A 96 5.29 7.29 -0.69
C PHE A 96 4.10 6.40 -0.34
N ILE A 97 4.34 5.12 -0.04
CA ILE A 97 3.30 4.15 0.36
C ILE A 97 2.63 4.61 1.66
N GLN A 98 3.43 4.97 2.66
CA GLN A 98 2.94 5.42 3.98
C GLN A 98 2.14 6.71 3.85
N ASP A 99 2.69 7.74 3.19
CA ASP A 99 2.00 9.01 2.96
C ASP A 99 0.65 8.78 2.26
N THR A 100 0.62 7.88 1.27
CA THR A 100 -0.60 7.58 0.54
C THR A 100 -1.66 6.91 1.43
N TYR A 101 -1.29 5.85 2.16
CA TYR A 101 -2.27 5.11 2.95
C TYR A 101 -2.64 5.77 4.27
N LEU A 102 -1.83 6.70 4.77
CA LEU A 102 -2.17 7.54 5.90
C LEU A 102 -3.40 8.43 5.62
N HIS A 103 -3.53 8.89 4.38
CA HIS A 103 -4.66 9.72 3.95
C HIS A 103 -5.70 8.95 3.12
N SER A 104 -5.52 7.64 2.93
CA SER A 104 -6.50 6.79 2.26
C SER A 104 -7.65 6.45 3.19
N LEU A 105 -8.88 6.40 2.66
CA LEU A 105 -10.02 5.96 3.45
C LEU A 105 -10.02 4.44 3.64
N PRO A 106 -10.40 3.93 4.82
CA PRO A 106 -10.62 2.51 5.02
C PRO A 106 -11.77 1.98 4.18
N GLN A 107 -11.64 0.74 3.70
CA GLN A 107 -12.62 0.06 2.83
C GLN A 107 -13.98 -0.21 3.45
N TRP A 108 -14.09 -0.19 4.77
CA TRP A 108 -15.35 -0.44 5.46
C TRP A 108 -16.12 0.85 5.73
N ARG A 109 -15.50 2.01 5.50
CA ARG A 109 -16.13 3.29 5.78
C ARG A 109 -17.24 3.54 4.77
N LYS A 110 -18.48 3.61 5.26
CA LYS A 110 -19.58 4.18 4.49
C LYS A 110 -19.29 5.66 4.23
N GLN A 111 -19.29 6.04 2.96
CA GLN A 111 -19.10 7.43 2.56
C GLN A 111 -20.45 8.10 2.39
N THR A 112 -20.55 9.35 2.85
CA THR A 112 -21.70 10.21 2.53
C THR A 112 -21.51 10.77 1.12
N PHE A 113 -22.47 10.52 0.23
CA PHE A 113 -22.43 11.02 -1.15
C PHE A 113 -22.95 12.46 -1.26
N GLU A 114 -22.25 13.36 -0.59
CA GLU A 114 -22.46 14.80 -0.71
C GLU A 114 -21.26 15.46 -1.40
N VAL A 115 -21.54 16.27 -2.43
CA VAL A 115 -20.51 16.93 -3.25
C VAL A 115 -19.55 17.74 -2.39
N ASN A 116 -20.06 18.53 -1.45
CA ASN A 116 -19.22 19.39 -0.60
C ASN A 116 -18.35 18.56 0.35
N CYS A 117 -18.88 17.46 0.90
CA CYS A 117 -18.12 16.55 1.75
C CYS A 117 -16.97 15.88 0.98
N ILE A 118 -17.24 15.38 -0.23
CA ILE A 118 -16.23 14.74 -1.08
C ILE A 118 -15.13 15.74 -1.51
N LYS A 119 -15.51 16.96 -1.91
CA LYS A 119 -14.56 18.02 -2.26
C LYS A 119 -13.70 18.43 -1.06
N HIS A 120 -14.33 18.59 0.11
CA HIS A 120 -13.61 18.93 1.34
C HIS A 120 -12.60 17.84 1.72
N GLU A 121 -13.00 16.56 1.68
CA GLU A 121 -12.08 15.44 1.92
C GLU A 121 -10.89 15.46 0.95
N SER A 122 -11.18 15.65 -0.35
CA SER A 122 -10.14 15.77 -1.38
C SER A 122 -9.19 16.94 -1.14
N MET A 123 -9.70 18.10 -0.72
CA MET A 123 -8.91 19.29 -0.41
C MET A 123 -8.00 19.07 0.80
N VAL A 124 -8.54 18.47 1.87
CA VAL A 124 -7.76 18.13 3.08
C VAL A 124 -6.61 17.21 2.71
N THR A 125 -6.89 16.08 2.06
CA THR A 125 -5.85 15.14 1.61
C THR A 125 -4.83 15.81 0.69
N GLY A 126 -5.28 16.69 -0.22
CA GLY A 126 -4.41 17.43 -1.12
C GLY A 126 -3.44 18.37 -0.40
N SER A 127 -3.91 19.04 0.65
CA SER A 127 -3.10 19.97 1.43
C SER A 127 -1.92 19.28 2.14
N HIS A 128 -2.05 18.00 2.46
CA HIS A 128 -0.96 17.21 3.04
C HIS A 128 0.08 16.77 2.01
N ILE A 129 -0.29 16.66 0.73
CA ILE A 129 0.61 16.25 -0.34
C ILE A 129 1.39 17.45 -0.90
N SER A 130 0.67 18.52 -1.28
CA SER A 130 1.27 19.73 -1.83
C SER A 130 0.24 20.86 -1.95
N ASN A 131 0.69 22.10 -1.71
CA ASN A 131 -0.11 23.31 -1.96
C ASN A 131 -0.58 23.47 -3.42
N LYS A 132 0.01 22.73 -4.37
CA LYS A 132 -0.38 22.73 -5.78
C LYS A 132 -1.42 21.66 -6.13
N GLU A 133 -1.74 20.76 -5.20
CA GLU A 133 -2.63 19.62 -5.41
C GLU A 133 -3.97 19.76 -4.69
N THR A 134 -4.22 20.90 -4.03
CA THR A 134 -5.44 21.19 -3.25
C THR A 134 -6.70 21.27 -4.12
N GLU A 135 -6.61 21.75 -5.36
CA GLU A 135 -7.74 21.79 -6.29
C GLU A 135 -7.76 20.54 -7.18
N GLN A 136 -8.80 19.72 -7.01
CA GLN A 136 -9.04 18.54 -7.82
C GLN A 136 -10.25 18.76 -8.71
N THR A 137 -10.04 18.58 -10.01
CA THR A 137 -11.09 18.72 -11.02
C THR A 137 -11.66 17.37 -11.44
N VAL A 138 -10.94 16.27 -11.23
CA VAL A 138 -11.34 14.92 -11.62
C VAL A 138 -11.55 14.05 -10.40
N PHE A 139 -12.67 13.32 -10.39
CA PHE A 139 -13.06 12.40 -9.34
C PHE A 139 -13.32 11.01 -9.92
N ALA A 140 -13.04 9.99 -9.13
CA ALA A 140 -13.23 8.57 -9.46
C ALA A 140 -14.37 8.01 -8.62
N CYS A 141 -15.31 7.32 -9.27
CA CYS A 141 -16.25 6.42 -8.61
C CYS A 141 -15.64 5.01 -8.63
N VAL A 142 -15.40 4.47 -7.43
CA VAL A 142 -14.69 3.21 -7.20
C VAL A 142 -15.66 2.20 -6.61
N LEU A 143 -15.75 1.04 -7.25
CA LEU A 143 -16.46 -0.13 -6.74
C LEU A 143 -15.47 -0.98 -5.94
N TRP A 144 -15.87 -1.38 -4.74
CA TRP A 144 -15.14 -2.32 -3.90
C TRP A 144 -15.90 -3.64 -3.85
N MET A 145 -15.18 -4.76 -3.87
CA MET A 145 -15.82 -6.06 -3.88
C MET A 145 -15.01 -7.12 -3.12
N SER A 146 -15.73 -7.97 -2.39
CA SER A 146 -15.17 -9.15 -1.75
C SER A 146 -15.36 -10.38 -2.64
N LYS A 147 -14.54 -11.42 -2.41
CA LYS A 147 -14.65 -12.70 -3.13
C LYS A 147 -16.00 -13.42 -2.94
N SER A 148 -16.75 -13.08 -1.90
CA SER A 148 -18.07 -13.66 -1.62
C SER A 148 -19.23 -12.90 -2.25
N ALA A 149 -18.98 -11.76 -2.91
CA ALA A 149 -20.03 -10.95 -3.51
C ALA A 149 -20.67 -11.62 -4.75
N ASN A 150 -21.95 -11.35 -4.97
CA ASN A 150 -22.70 -11.90 -6.11
C ASN A 150 -22.38 -11.16 -7.41
N ALA A 151 -21.34 -11.61 -8.12
CA ALA A 151 -20.87 -11.00 -9.37
C ALA A 151 -21.98 -10.85 -10.43
N THR A 152 -22.86 -11.84 -10.57
CA THR A 152 -23.92 -11.81 -11.60
C THR A 152 -24.92 -10.68 -11.34
N GLU A 153 -25.26 -10.46 -10.07
CA GLU A 153 -26.15 -9.38 -9.65
C GLU A 153 -25.48 -8.01 -9.79
N THR A 154 -24.21 -7.89 -9.38
CA THR A 154 -23.42 -6.67 -9.55
C THR A 154 -23.31 -6.26 -11.02
N VAL A 155 -23.10 -7.20 -11.96
CA VAL A 155 -23.09 -6.92 -13.40
C VAL A 155 -24.44 -6.33 -13.85
N LYS A 156 -25.56 -6.86 -13.37
CA LYS A 156 -26.90 -6.34 -13.71
C LYS A 156 -27.10 -4.91 -13.19
N HIS A 157 -26.73 -4.65 -11.93
CA HIS A 157 -26.84 -3.33 -11.31
C HIS A 157 -25.95 -2.30 -12.01
N LEU A 158 -24.68 -2.61 -12.26
CA LEU A 158 -23.78 -1.74 -13.00
C LEU A 158 -24.30 -1.42 -14.40
N ARG A 159 -24.76 -2.44 -15.15
CA ARG A 159 -25.31 -2.24 -16.49
C ARG A 159 -26.51 -1.29 -16.48
N SER A 160 -27.40 -1.45 -15.50
CA SER A 160 -28.60 -0.63 -15.35
C SER A 160 -28.25 0.83 -15.05
N VAL A 161 -27.40 1.08 -14.04
CA VAL A 161 -27.08 2.44 -13.59
C VAL A 161 -26.15 3.16 -14.57
N MET A 162 -25.09 2.49 -15.03
CA MET A 162 -24.10 3.10 -15.90
C MET A 162 -24.51 3.14 -17.39
N ARG A 163 -25.59 2.44 -17.76
CA ARG A 163 -26.06 2.30 -19.15
C ARG A 163 -24.96 1.82 -20.10
N CYS A 164 -24.14 0.87 -19.65
CA CYS A 164 -23.05 0.27 -20.43
C CYS A 164 -23.47 -1.09 -21.02
N THR A 165 -22.61 -1.69 -21.85
CA THR A 165 -22.86 -3.06 -22.34
C THR A 165 -22.60 -4.09 -21.24
N ARG A 166 -23.10 -5.32 -21.44
CA ARG A 166 -22.87 -6.40 -20.48
C ARG A 166 -21.38 -6.72 -20.35
N GLU A 167 -20.64 -6.65 -21.45
CA GLU A 167 -19.23 -6.97 -21.54
C GLU A 167 -18.40 -5.97 -20.73
N VAL A 168 -18.71 -4.66 -20.84
CA VAL A 168 -18.06 -3.62 -20.05
C VAL A 168 -18.34 -3.78 -18.55
N ALA A 169 -19.61 -4.04 -18.19
CA ALA A 169 -19.98 -4.28 -16.80
C ALA A 169 -19.29 -5.54 -16.25
N PHE A 170 -19.27 -6.63 -17.03
CA PHE A 170 -18.60 -7.87 -16.67
C PHE A 170 -17.11 -7.66 -16.44
N GLN A 171 -16.42 -6.98 -17.35
CA GLN A 171 -14.99 -6.70 -17.20
C GLN A 171 -14.69 -5.92 -15.92
N LYS A 172 -15.50 -4.90 -15.58
CA LYS A 172 -15.33 -4.14 -14.33
C LYS A 172 -15.53 -5.01 -13.10
N VAL A 173 -16.55 -5.87 -13.09
CA VAL A 173 -16.81 -6.80 -11.97
C VAL A 173 -15.69 -7.82 -11.85
N ASP A 174 -15.23 -8.39 -12.96
CA ASP A 174 -14.13 -9.37 -12.98
C ASP A 174 -12.85 -8.76 -12.40
N THR A 175 -12.49 -7.55 -12.84
CA THR A 175 -11.36 -6.79 -12.25
C THR A 175 -11.57 -6.54 -10.77
N ALA A 176 -12.75 -6.07 -10.34
CA ALA A 176 -13.01 -5.82 -8.92
C ALA A 176 -13.01 -7.09 -8.06
N LEU A 177 -13.35 -8.26 -8.61
CA LEU A 177 -13.22 -9.55 -7.90
C LEU A 177 -11.76 -9.95 -7.75
N ALA A 178 -10.97 -9.74 -8.80
CA ALA A 178 -9.56 -10.11 -8.82
C ALA A 178 -8.72 -9.19 -7.91
N GLU A 179 -8.96 -7.88 -8.00
CA GLU A 179 -8.13 -6.86 -7.36
C GLU A 179 -8.72 -6.36 -6.03
N GLY A 180 -10.00 -6.66 -5.78
CA GLY A 180 -10.79 -6.18 -4.64
C GLY A 180 -11.44 -4.81 -4.87
N ARG A 181 -11.10 -4.13 -5.96
CA ARG A 181 -11.70 -2.84 -6.35
C ARG A 181 -11.52 -2.56 -7.84
N VAL A 182 -12.31 -1.63 -8.38
CA VAL A 182 -12.12 -1.09 -9.73
C VAL A 182 -12.66 0.34 -9.83
N VAL A 183 -12.02 1.17 -10.65
CA VAL A 183 -12.58 2.46 -11.05
C VAL A 183 -13.68 2.23 -12.09
N ILE A 184 -14.93 2.50 -11.71
CA ILE A 184 -16.08 2.31 -12.61
C ILE A 184 -16.30 3.54 -13.48
N GLU A 185 -16.12 4.75 -12.96
CA GLU A 185 -16.25 5.99 -13.73
C GLU A 185 -15.25 7.05 -13.23
N LEU A 186 -14.69 7.82 -14.16
CA LEU A 186 -13.91 9.03 -13.87
C LEU A 186 -14.54 10.22 -14.57
N SER A 187 -14.71 11.31 -13.84
CA SER A 187 -15.43 12.47 -14.36
C SER A 187 -15.00 13.75 -13.64
N THR A 188 -15.12 14.88 -14.35
CA THR A 188 -15.08 16.21 -13.75
C THR A 188 -16.44 16.66 -13.22
N ASP A 189 -17.52 16.00 -13.68
CA ASP A 189 -18.87 16.18 -13.15
C ASP A 189 -19.06 15.29 -11.92
N ILE A 190 -18.73 15.84 -10.76
CA ILE A 190 -18.90 15.16 -9.47
C ILE A 190 -20.37 14.90 -9.12
N GLU A 191 -21.31 15.73 -9.60
CA GLU A 191 -22.74 15.50 -9.34
C GLU A 191 -23.22 14.23 -10.04
N ARG A 192 -22.75 14.00 -11.27
CA ARG A 192 -22.99 12.74 -11.96
C ARG A 192 -22.42 11.56 -11.19
N LEU A 193 -21.19 11.65 -10.69
CA LEU A 193 -20.60 10.56 -9.90
C LEU A 193 -21.41 10.31 -8.62
N VAL A 194 -21.87 11.36 -7.93
CA VAL A 194 -22.74 11.25 -6.75
C VAL A 194 -24.06 10.57 -7.07
N ARG A 195 -24.70 10.91 -8.20
CA ARG A 195 -25.92 10.21 -8.65
C ARG A 195 -25.65 8.72 -8.89
N VAL A 196 -24.58 8.39 -9.62
CA VAL A 196 -24.18 7.00 -9.89
C VAL A 196 -23.86 6.25 -8.60
N GLY A 197 -23.09 6.88 -7.70
CA GLY A 197 -22.68 6.32 -6.41
C GLY A 197 -23.88 6.01 -5.51
N ASN A 198 -24.82 6.95 -5.38
CA ASN A 198 -26.07 6.72 -4.65
C ASN A 198 -26.86 5.56 -5.25
N SER A 199 -27.11 5.56 -6.56
CA SER A 199 -27.89 4.49 -7.21
C SER A 199 -27.27 3.10 -7.03
N LEU A 200 -25.94 2.98 -7.12
CA LEU A 200 -25.25 1.70 -6.91
C LEU A 200 -25.20 1.30 -5.43
N SER A 201 -25.04 2.26 -4.53
CA SER A 201 -25.10 2.03 -3.08
C SER A 201 -26.48 1.58 -2.62
N ASP A 202 -27.56 2.11 -3.22
CA ASP A 202 -28.94 1.68 -2.96
C ASP A 202 -29.18 0.23 -3.41
N CYS A 203 -28.42 -0.25 -4.40
CA CYS A 203 -28.38 -1.65 -4.80
C CYS A 203 -27.50 -2.53 -3.88
N GLY A 204 -27.00 -2.00 -2.76
CA GLY A 204 -26.17 -2.74 -1.80
C GLY A 204 -24.70 -2.90 -2.18
N LEU A 205 -24.22 -2.19 -3.21
CA LEU A 205 -22.82 -2.23 -3.61
C LEU A 205 -21.98 -1.28 -2.76
N HIS A 206 -20.76 -1.69 -2.41
CA HIS A 206 -19.85 -0.79 -1.71
C HIS A 206 -19.13 0.13 -2.70
N ILE A 207 -19.51 1.42 -2.70
CA ILE A 207 -18.99 2.44 -3.59
C ILE A 207 -18.31 3.55 -2.78
N THR A 208 -17.24 4.11 -3.33
CA THR A 208 -16.67 5.38 -2.85
C THR A 208 -16.41 6.33 -4.01
N ILE A 209 -16.55 7.62 -3.79
CA ILE A 209 -16.12 8.67 -4.72
C ILE A 209 -14.91 9.38 -4.12
N ARG A 210 -13.79 9.34 -4.82
CA ARG A 210 -12.51 9.87 -4.35
C ARG A 210 -11.91 10.79 -5.40
N SER A 211 -10.94 11.62 -5.02
CA SER A 211 -10.23 12.38 -6.04
C SER A 211 -9.44 11.43 -6.94
N GLY A 212 -9.33 11.79 -8.22
CA GLY A 212 -8.52 11.01 -9.16
C GLY A 212 -7.07 10.89 -8.67
N ARG A 213 -6.53 11.96 -8.07
CA ARG A 213 -5.20 11.96 -7.42
C ARG A 213 -5.09 10.85 -6.38
N ASP A 214 -6.01 10.77 -5.43
CA ASP A 214 -5.92 9.78 -4.34
C ASP A 214 -6.02 8.36 -4.90
N THR A 215 -6.92 8.14 -5.87
CA THR A 215 -7.08 6.85 -6.53
C THR A 215 -5.80 6.44 -7.27
N PHE A 216 -5.21 7.36 -8.04
CA PHE A 216 -3.93 7.15 -8.73
C PHE A 216 -2.82 6.81 -7.75
N ARG A 217 -2.68 7.58 -6.66
CA ARG A 217 -1.64 7.35 -5.66
C ARG A 217 -1.80 5.98 -5.00
N GLU A 218 -3.03 5.58 -4.66
CA GLU A 218 -3.33 4.27 -4.10
C GLU A 218 -2.96 3.12 -5.06
N GLU A 219 -3.20 3.29 -6.37
CA GLU A 219 -2.77 2.33 -7.41
C GLU A 219 -1.23 2.26 -7.51
N VAL A 220 -0.55 3.41 -7.51
CA VAL A 220 0.92 3.47 -7.52
C VAL A 220 1.51 2.84 -6.26
N ALA A 221 0.93 3.09 -5.09
CA ALA A 221 1.38 2.49 -3.84
C ALA A 221 1.22 0.95 -3.85
N GLY A 222 0.12 0.44 -4.41
CA GLY A 222 -0.06 -1.00 -4.63
C GLY A 222 0.99 -1.60 -5.57
N LEU A 223 1.33 -0.89 -6.64
CA LEU A 223 2.37 -1.28 -7.58
C LEU A 223 3.78 -1.29 -6.94
N LEU A 224 4.09 -0.28 -6.12
CA LEU A 224 5.35 -0.25 -5.36
C LEU A 224 5.42 -1.40 -4.34
N LEU A 225 4.32 -1.74 -3.67
CA LEU A 225 4.28 -2.90 -2.77
C LEU A 225 4.57 -4.20 -3.51
N LYS A 226 4.00 -4.38 -4.70
CA LYS A 226 4.32 -5.51 -5.57
C LYS A 226 5.80 -5.56 -5.93
N TRP A 227 6.39 -4.44 -6.33
CA TRP A 227 7.82 -4.41 -6.68
C TRP A 227 8.73 -4.65 -5.49
N LEU A 228 8.42 -4.10 -4.32
CA LEU A 228 9.15 -4.38 -3.09
C LEU A 228 9.06 -5.87 -2.71
N GLN A 229 7.90 -6.48 -2.92
CA GLN A 229 7.72 -7.92 -2.75
C GLN A 229 8.62 -8.71 -3.71
N GLU A 230 8.55 -8.44 -5.01
CA GLU A 230 9.37 -9.10 -6.04
C GLU A 230 10.87 -8.91 -5.74
N LEU A 231 11.27 -7.70 -5.37
CA LEU A 231 12.63 -7.35 -5.01
C LEU A 231 13.15 -8.14 -3.80
N CYS A 232 12.32 -8.35 -2.77
CA CYS A 232 12.69 -9.17 -1.62
C CYS A 232 12.65 -10.67 -1.89
N SER A 233 11.83 -11.13 -2.85
CA SER A 233 11.74 -12.54 -3.23
C SER A 233 12.89 -13.00 -4.13
N ARG A 234 13.69 -12.08 -4.68
CA ARG A 234 14.88 -12.42 -5.47
C ARG A 234 15.98 -13.00 -4.58
N HIS A 235 16.35 -14.25 -4.85
CA HIS A 235 17.39 -14.99 -4.14
C HIS A 235 18.79 -14.50 -4.55
N LEU A 236 19.26 -13.44 -3.87
CA LEU A 236 20.67 -13.04 -3.89
C LEU A 236 21.42 -13.70 -2.72
N ASP A 237 21.22 -15.00 -2.53
CA ASP A 237 21.67 -15.77 -1.36
C ASP A 237 23.21 -15.79 -1.17
N GLN A 238 23.97 -15.26 -2.13
CA GLN A 238 25.43 -15.18 -2.12
C GLN A 238 25.96 -13.75 -1.89
N ARG A 239 25.12 -12.78 -1.54
CA ARG A 239 25.50 -11.37 -1.33
C ARG A 239 25.18 -10.89 0.07
N GLU A 240 26.10 -10.16 0.70
CA GLU A 240 25.86 -9.49 1.99
C GLU A 240 26.07 -7.96 1.89
N PRO A 241 25.16 -7.15 2.48
CA PRO A 241 23.84 -7.54 2.96
C PRO A 241 22.92 -7.93 1.79
N THR A 242 22.00 -8.88 2.01
CA THR A 242 21.00 -9.22 0.99
C THR A 242 20.02 -8.07 0.80
N ILE A 243 19.35 -8.00 -0.35
CA ILE A 243 18.33 -6.97 -0.58
C ILE A 243 17.20 -7.05 0.44
N ALA A 244 16.75 -8.26 0.79
CA ALA A 244 15.78 -8.46 1.85
C ALA A 244 16.24 -7.87 3.19
N GLN A 245 17.53 -8.03 3.58
CA GLN A 245 18.08 -7.42 4.78
C GLN A 245 18.07 -5.88 4.71
N ILE A 246 18.42 -5.30 3.56
CA ILE A 246 18.39 -3.85 3.35
C ILE A 246 16.96 -3.32 3.52
N VAL A 247 15.99 -3.97 2.88
CA VAL A 247 14.57 -3.58 2.93
C VAL A 247 14.00 -3.77 4.34
N CYS A 248 14.31 -4.88 5.02
CA CYS A 248 13.98 -5.07 6.43
C CYS A 248 14.54 -3.96 7.31
N GLY A 249 15.78 -3.54 7.09
CA GLY A 249 16.38 -2.41 7.79
C GLY A 249 15.57 -1.12 7.63
N GLN A 250 15.04 -0.87 6.44
CA GLN A 250 14.14 0.28 6.20
C GLN A 250 12.78 0.11 6.89
N LEU A 251 12.16 -1.06 6.83
CA LEU A 251 10.89 -1.34 7.52
C LEU A 251 11.00 -1.18 9.05
N LEU A 252 12.15 -1.52 9.61
CA LEU A 252 12.47 -1.40 11.03
C LEU A 252 13.02 -0.02 11.42
N SER A 253 13.09 0.92 10.48
CA SER A 253 13.42 2.31 10.78
C SER A 253 12.17 3.08 11.22
N THR A 254 12.38 4.13 12.01
CA THR A 254 11.31 5.08 12.36
C THR A 254 10.90 5.85 11.12
N TRP A 255 9.60 5.89 10.86
CA TRP A 255 9.04 6.66 9.77
C TRP A 255 9.15 8.17 10.04
N ARG A 256 9.56 8.93 9.02
CA ARG A 256 9.78 10.39 9.15
C ARG A 256 8.47 11.15 9.36
N GLY A 257 7.35 10.61 8.89
CA GLY A 257 6.01 11.19 9.03
C GLY A 257 5.33 10.94 10.39
N SER A 258 6.04 10.48 11.42
CA SER A 258 5.43 10.12 12.71
C SER A 258 4.63 11.25 13.37
N ALA A 259 5.01 12.51 13.14
CA ALA A 259 4.28 13.67 13.65
C ALA A 259 2.90 13.85 13.00
N GLU A 260 2.72 13.41 11.75
CA GLU A 260 1.42 13.44 11.08
C GLU A 260 0.49 12.37 11.65
N VAL A 261 1.03 11.20 12.00
CA VAL A 261 0.29 10.15 12.72
C VAL A 261 -0.21 10.68 14.06
N ASP A 262 0.68 11.30 14.86
CA ASP A 262 0.31 11.90 16.15
C ASP A 262 -0.82 12.92 15.96
N ARG A 263 -0.72 13.79 14.93
CA ARG A 263 -1.75 14.80 14.62
C ARG A 263 -3.09 14.19 14.24
N LEU A 264 -3.09 13.21 13.34
CA LEU A 264 -4.31 12.53 12.88
C LEU A 264 -4.99 11.75 14.00
N LEU A 265 -4.22 11.24 14.96
CA LEU A 265 -4.71 10.54 16.14
C LEU A 265 -5.05 11.46 17.31
N GLY A 266 -4.80 12.77 17.20
CA GLY A 266 -5.05 13.74 18.28
C GLY A 266 -4.16 13.52 19.50
N LEU A 267 -2.98 12.91 19.33
CA LEU A 267 -2.06 12.61 20.42
C LEU A 267 -1.22 13.86 20.76
N SER A 268 -1.34 14.31 22.00
CA SER A 268 -0.67 15.53 22.50
C SER A 268 0.75 15.29 23.03
N SER A 269 1.15 14.04 23.29
CA SER A 269 2.53 13.68 23.61
C SER A 269 3.16 12.89 22.47
N ARG A 270 4.27 13.40 21.91
CA ARG A 270 5.11 12.62 20.99
C ARG A 270 5.44 11.29 21.64
N THR A 271 5.11 10.19 20.96
CA THR A 271 5.65 8.89 21.34
C THR A 271 7.18 8.97 21.28
N ASN A 272 7.87 8.85 22.43
CA ASN A 272 9.33 8.85 22.48
C ASN A 272 9.84 7.67 21.64
N GLY A 273 10.32 7.93 20.42
CA GLY A 273 10.85 6.93 19.49
C GLY A 273 10.14 6.84 18.12
N GLY A 274 9.01 7.53 17.94
CA GLY A 274 8.21 7.50 16.70
C GLY A 274 7.66 6.11 16.36
N TYR A 275 7.11 5.99 15.15
CA TYR A 275 6.51 4.76 14.65
C TYR A 275 7.43 4.06 13.66
N LEU A 276 7.59 2.75 13.80
CA LEU A 276 8.30 1.98 12.79
C LEU A 276 7.47 1.94 11.52
N GLN A 277 8.11 1.99 10.36
CA GLN A 277 7.41 1.89 9.07
C GLN A 277 6.58 0.60 9.00
N LEU A 278 7.14 -0.51 9.48
CA LEU A 278 6.44 -1.77 9.60
C LEU A 278 5.12 -1.67 10.38
N ASP A 279 5.16 -0.99 11.53
CA ASP A 279 4.00 -0.89 12.42
C ASP A 279 2.86 -0.11 11.73
N LEU A 280 3.20 0.96 10.99
CA LEU A 280 2.23 1.76 10.24
C LEU A 280 1.64 1.00 9.05
N LEU A 281 2.43 0.24 8.30
CA LEU A 281 1.92 -0.59 7.20
C LEU A 281 0.89 -1.62 7.67
N LEU A 282 1.02 -2.14 8.90
CA LEU A 282 0.03 -3.02 9.50
C LEU A 282 -1.31 -2.30 9.77
N LEU A 283 -1.28 -1.02 10.14
CA LEU A 283 -2.50 -0.22 10.28
C LEU A 283 -3.15 0.07 8.93
N HIS A 284 -2.33 0.34 7.91
CA HIS A 284 -2.80 0.68 6.56
C HIS A 284 -3.50 -0.47 5.84
N ARG A 285 -3.39 -1.70 6.34
CA ARG A 285 -4.01 -2.91 5.78
C ARG A 285 -5.51 -2.76 5.48
N CYS A 286 -6.23 -1.94 6.26
CA CYS A 286 -7.67 -1.66 6.04
C CYS A 286 -7.96 -0.66 4.92
N CYS A 287 -6.95 0.03 4.40
CA CYS A 287 -7.05 0.94 3.27
C CYS A 287 -6.58 0.27 1.96
N LEU A 288 -5.86 -0.85 2.05
CA LEU A 288 -5.28 -1.57 0.91
C LEU A 288 -6.31 -2.42 0.18
N SER A 289 -6.39 -2.29 -1.16
CA SER A 289 -7.14 -3.24 -2.00
C SER A 289 -6.77 -4.69 -1.67
N GLN A 290 -7.64 -5.64 -2.01
CA GLN A 290 -7.37 -7.05 -1.74
C GLN A 290 -6.04 -7.51 -2.37
N GLU A 291 -5.74 -7.01 -3.57
CA GLU A 291 -4.47 -7.26 -4.25
C GLU A 291 -3.27 -6.67 -3.50
N ALA A 292 -3.33 -5.38 -3.14
CA ALA A 292 -2.27 -4.70 -2.39
C ALA A 292 -2.04 -5.38 -1.02
N ASN A 293 -3.10 -5.87 -0.38
CA ASN A 293 -3.03 -6.68 0.82
C ASN A 293 -2.32 -8.01 0.59
N ALA A 294 -2.57 -8.69 -0.54
CA ALA A 294 -1.87 -9.91 -0.89
C ALA A 294 -0.37 -9.65 -1.12
N TYR A 295 -0.01 -8.55 -1.80
CA TYR A 295 1.38 -8.13 -1.96
C TYR A 295 2.04 -7.81 -0.62
N LEU A 296 1.36 -7.06 0.26
CA LEU A 296 1.88 -6.74 1.59
C LEU A 296 2.18 -8.01 2.41
N ARG A 297 1.27 -8.99 2.41
CA ARG A 297 1.51 -10.27 3.12
C ARG A 297 2.73 -11.01 2.56
N ARG A 298 2.80 -11.16 1.24
CA ARG A 298 3.94 -11.83 0.58
C ARG A 298 5.25 -11.07 0.77
N PHE A 299 5.18 -9.75 0.78
CA PHE A 299 6.30 -8.86 1.07
C PHE A 299 6.84 -9.11 2.47
N TYR A 300 5.98 -9.17 3.50
CA TYR A 300 6.42 -9.52 4.85
C TYR A 300 7.06 -10.90 4.91
N SER A 301 6.44 -11.91 4.30
CA SER A 301 7.02 -13.25 4.26
C SER A 301 8.39 -13.24 3.60
N SER A 302 8.56 -12.53 2.49
CA SER A 302 9.81 -12.48 1.73
C SER A 302 10.91 -11.67 2.43
N ALA A 303 10.59 -10.47 2.92
CA ALA A 303 11.54 -9.61 3.60
C ALA A 303 12.08 -10.29 4.87
N PHE A 304 11.19 -10.87 5.67
CA PHE A 304 11.56 -11.45 6.96
C PHE A 304 11.93 -12.94 6.91
N ALA A 305 11.86 -13.63 5.75
CA ALA A 305 12.13 -15.07 5.63
C ALA A 305 13.45 -15.48 6.33
N ASN A 306 14.52 -14.72 6.08
CA ASN A 306 15.90 -15.02 6.51
C ASN A 306 16.48 -13.97 7.47
N TYR A 307 15.67 -13.09 8.06
CA TYR A 307 16.21 -12.03 8.92
C TYR A 307 16.72 -12.63 10.24
N PRO A 308 18.02 -12.49 10.59
CA PRO A 308 18.60 -13.12 11.79
C PRO A 308 17.90 -12.73 13.09
N ALA A 309 17.36 -11.50 13.14
CA ALA A 309 16.61 -11.02 14.30
C ALA A 309 15.12 -11.43 14.28
N ARG A 310 14.65 -12.23 13.31
CA ARG A 310 13.26 -12.77 13.32
C ARG A 310 13.00 -13.55 14.62
N LYS A 311 14.00 -14.29 15.12
CA LYS A 311 13.96 -14.96 16.44
C LYS A 311 13.96 -13.97 17.61
N THR A 312 14.71 -12.88 17.50
CA THR A 312 14.79 -11.85 18.56
C THR A 312 13.53 -10.99 18.63
N ILE A 313 12.89 -10.70 17.49
CA ILE A 313 11.67 -9.89 17.37
C ILE A 313 10.42 -10.71 17.74
N LEU A 314 10.41 -12.01 17.49
CA LEU A 314 9.29 -12.91 17.82
C LEU A 314 9.31 -13.46 19.26
N GLY A 315 10.40 -13.27 20.00
CA GLY A 315 10.63 -13.99 21.24
C GLY A 315 11.08 -15.44 20.98
N ASN A 316 11.85 -16.00 21.92
CA ASN A 316 12.37 -17.36 21.87
C ASN A 316 11.23 -18.40 21.94
N GLU A 317 10.52 -18.64 20.86
CA GLU A 317 9.68 -19.82 20.72
C GLU A 317 10.33 -20.78 19.72
N ASN A 318 10.98 -21.79 20.29
CA ASN A 318 11.39 -22.99 19.57
C ASN A 318 10.12 -23.80 19.28
N GLU A 319 9.76 -24.00 18.01
CA GLU A 319 9.22 -25.29 17.53
C GLU A 319 9.02 -25.33 16.00
N SER A 320 9.61 -26.37 15.39
CA SER A 320 9.08 -27.18 14.29
C SER A 320 8.77 -26.55 12.92
N ILE A 321 9.84 -26.30 12.16
CA ILE A 321 9.84 -26.02 10.71
C ILE A 321 9.17 -27.17 9.93
N HIS A 322 7.88 -27.01 9.57
CA HIS A 322 7.36 -27.40 8.24
C HIS A 322 5.88 -27.05 7.93
N MET A 323 5.16 -26.34 8.79
CA MET A 323 3.81 -25.85 8.46
C MET A 323 3.54 -24.46 9.07
N LEU A 324 4.46 -23.53 8.85
CA LEU A 324 4.64 -22.39 9.77
C LEU A 324 4.78 -21.00 9.15
N GLU A 325 4.78 -20.82 7.83
CA GLU A 325 4.87 -19.47 7.27
C GLU A 325 3.62 -18.62 7.53
N VAL A 326 2.43 -19.21 7.36
CA VAL A 326 1.16 -18.49 7.56
C VAL A 326 0.89 -18.26 9.05
N LEU A 327 1.11 -19.28 9.89
CA LEU A 327 0.91 -19.18 11.34
C LEU A 327 1.93 -18.24 11.98
N HIS A 328 3.23 -18.31 11.64
CA HIS A 328 4.20 -17.37 12.18
C HIS A 328 3.99 -15.93 11.70
N THR A 329 3.55 -15.73 10.46
CA THR A 329 3.24 -14.38 9.99
C THR A 329 2.06 -13.82 10.78
N LYS A 330 1.01 -14.63 11.03
CA LYS A 330 -0.12 -14.23 11.88
C LYS A 330 0.32 -13.92 13.32
N THR A 331 1.15 -14.76 13.94
CA THR A 331 1.66 -14.53 15.30
C THR A 331 2.57 -13.30 15.38
N PHE A 332 3.42 -13.09 14.39
CA PHE A 332 4.28 -11.91 14.25
C PHE A 332 3.45 -10.62 14.16
N GLU A 333 2.50 -10.59 13.22
CA GLU A 333 1.59 -9.47 13.01
C GLU A 333 0.80 -9.19 14.30
N ALA A 334 0.28 -10.22 14.97
CA ALA A 334 -0.46 -10.08 16.23
C ALA A 334 0.39 -9.45 17.35
N SER A 335 1.62 -9.94 17.56
CA SER A 335 2.54 -9.43 18.59
C SER A 335 2.97 -7.98 18.32
N ARG A 336 3.32 -7.68 17.07
CA ARG A 336 3.67 -6.31 16.63
C ARG A 336 2.50 -5.37 16.74
N PHE A 337 1.32 -5.80 16.30
CA PHE A 337 0.10 -5.04 16.44
C PHE A 337 -0.22 -4.74 17.90
N ALA A 338 -0.07 -5.73 18.79
CA ALA A 338 -0.28 -5.51 20.23
C ALA A 338 0.66 -4.46 20.81
N THR A 339 1.92 -4.47 20.38
CA THR A 339 2.90 -3.45 20.75
C THR A 339 2.48 -2.07 20.25
N LEU A 340 2.02 -1.96 19.00
CA LEU A 340 1.56 -0.71 18.42
C LEU A 340 0.29 -0.18 19.12
N CYS A 341 -0.67 -1.04 19.40
CA CYS A 341 -1.87 -0.66 20.16
C CYS A 341 -1.54 -0.17 21.55
N LEU A 342 -0.63 -0.84 22.26
CA LEU A 342 -0.14 -0.37 23.55
C LEU A 342 0.52 1.01 23.42
N LYS A 343 1.35 1.24 22.39
CA LYS A 343 1.97 2.54 22.13
C LYS A 343 0.94 3.64 21.82
N LEU A 344 -0.11 3.34 21.06
CA LEU A 344 -1.12 4.30 20.64
C LEU A 344 -2.15 4.61 21.73
N THR A 345 -2.50 3.63 22.56
CA THR A 345 -3.61 3.74 23.52
C THR A 345 -3.17 3.78 24.99
N GLY A 346 -1.91 3.42 25.28
CA GLY A 346 -1.41 3.23 26.64
C GLY A 346 -2.00 2.02 27.37
N LYS A 347 -2.82 1.18 26.71
CA LYS A 347 -3.52 0.04 27.30
C LYS A 347 -3.05 -1.30 26.72
N PRO A 348 -2.84 -2.35 27.55
CA PRO A 348 -2.46 -3.67 27.06
C PRO A 348 -3.62 -4.36 26.33
N ILE A 349 -3.28 -5.15 25.29
CA ILE A 349 -4.21 -5.91 24.43
C ILE A 349 -4.90 -7.08 25.15
N THR A 350 -4.62 -7.37 26.42
CA THR A 350 -5.17 -8.54 27.14
C THR A 350 -6.70 -8.61 27.16
N CYS A 351 -7.41 -7.52 26.85
CA CYS A 351 -8.87 -7.51 26.64
C CYS A 351 -9.35 -7.88 25.20
N MET A 352 -8.46 -8.06 24.22
CA MET A 352 -8.79 -8.19 22.79
C MET A 352 -8.21 -9.43 22.08
N LEU A 353 -7.51 -10.34 22.78
CA LEU A 353 -7.00 -11.60 22.20
C LEU A 353 -8.12 -12.50 21.63
N ALA A 354 -9.30 -12.50 22.25
CA ALA A 354 -10.48 -13.18 21.71
C ALA A 354 -11.00 -12.52 20.41
N ALA A 355 -10.90 -11.18 20.30
CA ALA A 355 -11.25 -10.44 19.09
C ALA A 355 -10.25 -10.69 17.95
N PHE A 356 -8.97 -10.95 18.27
CA PHE A 356 -7.95 -11.30 17.28
C PHE A 356 -8.12 -12.70 16.67
N ASN A 357 -8.69 -13.63 17.43
CA ASN A 357 -9.08 -14.96 16.92
C ASN A 357 -10.42 -14.93 16.17
N GLN A 358 -11.29 -13.95 16.44
CA GLN A 358 -12.53 -13.69 15.67
C GLN A 358 -12.32 -12.78 14.45
N LEU A 359 -11.12 -12.21 14.31
CA LEU A 359 -10.68 -11.27 13.27
C LEU A 359 -10.46 -11.90 11.87
N ASP A 360 -10.95 -13.12 11.66
CA ASP A 360 -11.13 -13.67 10.30
C ASP A 360 -12.18 -12.85 9.51
N HIS A 361 -12.96 -12.00 10.19
CA HIS A 361 -13.73 -10.93 9.58
C HIS A 361 -12.86 -9.67 9.51
N GLU A 362 -12.35 -9.37 8.31
CA GLU A 362 -11.30 -8.38 7.98
C GLU A 362 -11.56 -6.90 8.42
N TYR A 363 -12.67 -6.59 9.11
CA TYR A 363 -13.22 -5.23 9.19
C TYR A 363 -13.57 -4.71 10.61
N ASP A 364 -13.84 -5.55 11.61
CA ASP A 364 -14.38 -5.06 12.90
C ASP A 364 -13.33 -4.38 13.80
N PHE A 365 -12.07 -4.78 13.70
CA PHE A 365 -11.06 -4.42 14.68
C PHE A 365 -10.39 -3.06 14.47
N VAL A 366 -10.15 -2.68 13.22
CA VAL A 366 -9.62 -1.33 12.92
C VAL A 366 -10.71 -0.29 13.11
N THR A 367 -11.97 -0.66 12.91
CA THR A 367 -13.14 0.13 13.33
C THR A 367 -13.15 0.34 14.84
N LEU A 368 -12.86 -0.69 15.64
CA LEU A 368 -12.73 -0.57 17.09
C LEU A 368 -11.50 0.25 17.53
N THR A 369 -10.34 0.04 16.91
CA THR A 369 -9.09 0.71 17.29
C THR A 369 -9.08 2.18 16.84
N LEU A 370 -9.38 2.47 15.57
CA LEU A 370 -9.48 3.86 15.08
C LEU A 370 -10.75 4.56 15.61
N GLY A 371 -11.84 3.83 15.87
CA GLY A 371 -13.04 4.36 16.51
C GLY A 371 -12.82 4.73 17.99
N ALA A 372 -12.10 3.90 18.75
CA ALA A 372 -11.68 4.21 20.12
C ALA A 372 -10.67 5.36 20.19
N LEU A 373 -9.78 5.47 19.19
CA LEU A 373 -8.86 6.61 19.06
C LEU A 373 -9.63 7.90 18.73
N ARG A 374 -10.67 7.86 17.89
CA ARG A 374 -11.55 9.01 17.61
C ARG A 374 -12.39 9.45 18.81
N SER A 375 -12.89 8.53 19.63
CA SER A 375 -13.67 8.88 20.83
C SER A 375 -12.80 9.47 21.95
N HIS A 376 -11.47 9.32 21.89
CA HIS A 376 -10.54 10.05 22.76
C HIS A 376 -10.11 11.41 22.18
N ALA A 377 -10.22 11.61 20.85
CA ALA A 377 -9.91 12.88 20.18
C ALA A 377 -11.06 13.91 20.27
N ILE A 378 -12.32 13.44 20.36
CA ILE A 378 -13.46 14.28 20.72
C ILE A 378 -13.59 14.21 22.24
N GLY A 379 -12.90 15.12 22.95
CA GLY A 379 -13.16 15.31 24.39
C GLY A 379 -14.66 15.52 24.66
N PRO A 380 -15.15 15.28 25.88
CA PRO A 380 -16.56 15.50 26.19
C PRO A 380 -16.92 16.93 25.78
N GLN A 381 -17.81 17.08 24.81
CA GLN A 381 -18.44 18.36 24.55
C GLN A 381 -19.17 18.70 25.85
N SER A 382 -18.67 19.72 26.54
CA SER A 382 -19.34 20.33 27.67
C SER A 382 -20.74 20.75 27.23
N GLU A 383 -21.75 20.10 27.80
CA GLU A 383 -23.10 20.67 27.92
C GLU A 383 -23.07 22.01 28.68
#